data_AF-A0A5N0V575-F1
#
_entry.id   AF-A0A5N0V575-F1
#
_cell.length_a   1.000
_cell.length_b   1.000
_cell.length_c   1.000
_cell.angle_alpha   90.00
_cell.angle_beta   90.00
_cell.angle_gamma   90.00
#
_symmetry.space_group_name_H-M   'P 1'
#
loop_
_entity.id
_entity.type
_entity.pdbx_description
1 polymer ?
#
loop_
_entity_poly.entity_id
_entity_poly.type
_entity_poly.pdbx_seq_one_letter_code
_entity_poly.pdbx_strand_id
1 'polypeptide(L)'
;MKSSWKAALPCAALLTLLAAAPANAATTDPGTQVAESLAAGDGEAAAAAIQAQRLDTKPAELGHIIVEGGHIAVSAHTGDQFRDAVAYAFPHGGVSLSQALVTFGLAGKEVVTTGVTPDEALVGGETIAQTVEAYAL
;
A
#
# COMPACT_ATOMS: atom_id res chain seq x y z
N MET A 1 2.45 32.84 -71.08
CA MET A 1 2.21 31.62 -71.88
C MET A 1 2.35 30.40 -70.98
N LYS A 2 1.28 29.58 -70.97
CA LYS A 2 1.19 28.14 -70.64
C LYS A 2 1.41 27.69 -69.18
N SER A 3 0.27 27.46 -68.52
CA SER A 3 0.07 26.47 -67.47
C SER A 3 0.17 25.05 -68.04
N SER A 4 0.66 24.10 -67.24
CA SER A 4 0.25 22.67 -67.28
C SER A 4 0.90 21.93 -66.10
N TRP A 5 0.22 21.68 -64.95
CA TRP A 5 -0.74 20.61 -64.61
C TRP A 5 -0.15 19.22 -64.29
N LYS A 6 -0.48 18.76 -63.06
CA LYS A 6 -0.72 17.38 -62.58
C LYS A 6 0.47 16.56 -62.04
N ALA A 7 0.46 16.38 -60.71
CA ALA A 7 0.45 15.06 -60.10
C ALA A 7 -0.45 15.08 -58.86
N ALA A 8 -1.58 14.38 -58.96
CA ALA A 8 -2.51 14.11 -57.87
C ALA A 8 -2.08 12.82 -57.18
N LEU A 9 -2.06 12.81 -55.85
CA LEU A 9 -2.16 11.60 -55.04
C LEU A 9 -3.07 11.89 -53.83
N PRO A 10 -4.31 11.41 -53.83
CA PRO A 10 -5.14 11.30 -52.63
C PRO A 10 -5.03 9.88 -52.05
N CYS A 11 -4.71 9.74 -50.76
CA CYS A 11 -4.91 8.53 -49.97
C CYS A 11 -4.88 8.97 -48.50
N ALA A 12 -5.98 9.39 -47.89
CA ALA A 12 -7.02 8.55 -47.28
C ALA A 12 -6.48 7.53 -46.27
N ALA A 13 -6.82 7.75 -44.99
CA ALA A 13 -6.78 6.82 -43.85
C ALA A 13 -5.37 6.36 -43.40
N LEU A 14 -5.01 6.30 -42.11
CA LEU A 14 -5.78 5.90 -40.94
C LEU A 14 -5.52 6.85 -39.77
N LEU A 15 -6.60 7.46 -39.25
CA LEU A 15 -6.69 7.79 -37.84
C LEU A 15 -6.74 6.48 -37.06
N THR A 16 -5.61 6.01 -36.56
CA THR A 16 -5.62 5.03 -35.46
C THR A 16 -6.08 5.75 -34.22
N LEU A 17 -7.40 5.84 -34.06
CA LEU A 17 -8.04 5.88 -32.75
C LEU A 17 -7.55 4.64 -32.00
N LEU A 18 -6.43 4.77 -31.29
CA LEU A 18 -6.10 3.88 -30.20
C LEU A 18 -7.23 4.08 -29.20
N ALA A 19 -8.24 3.22 -29.31
CA ALA A 19 -9.18 2.97 -28.25
C ALA A 19 -8.33 2.49 -27.07
N ALA A 20 -7.93 3.43 -26.21
CA ALA A 20 -7.49 3.12 -24.88
C ALA A 20 -8.68 2.36 -24.28
N ALA A 21 -8.56 1.04 -24.23
CA ALA A 21 -9.44 0.20 -23.43
C ALA A 21 -9.51 0.88 -22.06
N PRO A 22 -10.70 1.07 -21.48
CA PRO A 22 -10.78 1.56 -20.12
C PRO A 22 -9.89 0.62 -19.31
N ALA A 23 -8.84 1.17 -18.71
CA ALA A 23 -8.14 0.46 -17.66
C ALA A 23 -9.25 0.09 -16.68
N ASN A 24 -9.59 -1.20 -16.62
CA ASN A 24 -10.40 -1.72 -15.54
C ASN A 24 -9.61 -1.30 -14.30
N ALA A 25 -10.04 -0.22 -13.65
CA ALA A 25 -9.60 0.10 -12.32
C ALA A 25 -10.04 -1.11 -11.51
N ALA A 26 -9.14 -2.07 -11.34
CA ALA A 26 -9.29 -3.10 -10.34
C ALA A 26 -9.55 -2.31 -9.07
N THR A 27 -10.75 -2.45 -8.52
CA THR A 27 -11.05 -1.95 -7.20
C THR A 27 -10.12 -2.73 -6.28
N THR A 28 -8.92 -2.19 -6.04
CA THR A 28 -7.96 -2.72 -5.09
C THR A 28 -8.71 -2.85 -3.78
N ASP A 29 -8.66 -4.04 -3.20
CA ASP A 29 -9.29 -4.29 -1.91
C ASP A 29 -8.80 -3.20 -0.93
N PRO A 30 -9.71 -2.52 -0.19
CA PRO A 30 -9.32 -1.42 0.68
C PRO A 30 -8.23 -1.80 1.70
N GLY A 31 -8.15 -3.07 2.12
CA GLY A 31 -7.06 -3.56 2.96
C GLY A 31 -5.72 -3.62 2.25
N THR A 32 -5.70 -4.08 0.99
CA THR A 32 -4.49 -4.06 0.13
C THR A 32 -3.96 -2.65 -0.06
N GLN A 33 -4.84 -1.64 -0.22
CA GLN A 33 -4.41 -0.24 -0.34
C GLN A 33 -3.66 0.24 0.91
N VAL A 34 -4.12 -0.13 2.11
CA VAL A 34 -3.42 0.24 3.36
C VAL A 34 -2.07 -0.45 3.44
N ALA A 35 -2.01 -1.74 3.12
CA ALA A 35 -0.77 -2.52 3.13
C ALA A 35 0.28 -1.93 2.17
N GLU A 36 -0.13 -1.59 0.94
CA GLU A 36 0.74 -0.95 -0.06
C GLU A 36 1.22 0.43 0.39
N SER A 37 0.34 1.25 0.97
CA SER A 37 0.69 2.58 1.48
C SER A 37 1.70 2.50 2.61
N LEU A 38 1.47 1.60 3.57
CA LEU A 38 2.43 1.32 4.65
C LEU A 38 3.76 0.84 4.07
N ALA A 39 3.75 -0.13 3.15
CA ALA A 39 4.97 -0.68 2.55
C ALA A 39 5.78 0.37 1.76
N ALA A 40 5.10 1.35 1.17
CA ALA A 40 5.71 2.47 0.46
C ALA A 40 6.22 3.59 1.39
N GLY A 41 5.98 3.50 2.70
CA GLY A 41 6.35 4.54 3.65
C GLY A 41 5.35 5.69 3.79
N ASP A 42 4.17 5.59 3.17
CA ASP A 42 3.16 6.65 3.20
C ASP A 42 2.24 6.51 4.42
N GLY A 43 2.76 6.93 5.58
CA GLY A 43 2.03 6.90 6.84
C GLY A 43 0.77 7.78 6.83
N GLU A 44 0.76 8.90 6.11
CA GLU A 44 -0.39 9.80 6.03
C GLU A 44 -1.54 9.18 5.24
N ALA A 45 -1.26 8.63 4.06
CA ALA A 45 -2.26 7.91 3.28
C ALA A 45 -2.79 6.68 4.03
N ALA A 46 -1.89 5.93 4.69
CA ALA A 46 -2.28 4.80 5.51
C ALA A 46 -3.18 5.21 6.69
N ALA A 47 -2.85 6.29 7.41
CA ALA A 47 -3.65 6.81 8.51
C ALA A 47 -5.07 7.17 8.05
N ALA A 48 -5.17 7.91 6.94
CA ALA A 48 -6.44 8.33 6.36
C ALA A 48 -7.28 7.11 5.95
N ALA A 49 -6.66 6.09 5.37
CA ALA A 49 -7.33 4.86 4.96
C ALA A 49 -7.79 4.03 6.17
N ILE A 50 -6.97 3.88 7.22
CA ILE A 50 -7.33 3.22 8.48
C ILE A 50 -8.58 3.86 9.08
N GLN A 51 -8.60 5.19 9.15
CA GLN A 51 -9.73 5.94 9.70
C GLN A 51 -10.98 5.80 8.84
N ALA A 52 -10.86 5.98 7.52
CA ALA A 52 -11.98 5.90 6.59
C ALA A 52 -12.67 4.52 6.61
N GLN A 53 -11.88 3.46 6.80
CA GLN A 53 -12.35 2.07 6.81
C GLN A 53 -12.69 1.55 8.22
N ARG A 54 -12.49 2.37 9.26
CA ARG A 54 -12.72 2.01 10.67
C ARG A 54 -11.95 0.77 11.10
N LEU A 55 -10.71 0.64 10.60
CA LEU A 55 -9.84 -0.50 10.91
C LEU A 55 -9.41 -0.53 12.39
N ASP A 56 -9.53 0.59 13.10
CA ASP A 56 -9.38 0.66 14.56
C ASP A 56 -10.28 -0.34 15.30
N THR A 57 -11.45 -0.65 14.75
CA THR A 57 -12.40 -1.62 15.32
C THR A 57 -12.18 -3.05 14.87
N LYS A 58 -11.18 -3.31 14.01
CA LYS A 58 -10.96 -4.59 13.34
C LYS A 58 -9.50 -5.07 13.48
N PRO A 59 -9.04 -5.39 14.70
CA PRO A 59 -7.63 -5.66 14.95
C PRO A 59 -7.08 -6.87 14.19
N ALA A 60 -7.91 -7.86 13.86
CA ALA A 60 -7.49 -9.01 13.05
C ALA A 60 -7.25 -8.64 11.58
N GLU A 61 -8.14 -7.84 10.98
CA GLU A 61 -8.00 -7.34 9.61
C GLU A 61 -6.77 -6.42 9.51
N LEU A 62 -6.60 -5.51 10.48
CA LEU A 62 -5.43 -4.65 10.55
C LEU A 62 -4.13 -5.46 10.78
N GLY A 63 -4.21 -6.58 11.53
CA GLY A 63 -3.08 -7.47 11.74
C GLY A 63 -2.62 -8.13 10.44
N HIS A 64 -3.56 -8.64 9.66
CA HIS A 64 -3.29 -9.19 8.32
C HIS A 64 -2.68 -8.13 7.38
N ILE A 65 -3.23 -6.92 7.37
CA ILE A 65 -2.70 -5.78 6.59
C ILE A 65 -1.23 -5.48 6.95
N ILE A 66 -0.87 -5.55 8.23
CA ILE A 66 0.52 -5.36 8.69
C ILE A 66 1.44 -6.47 8.19
N VAL A 67 0.98 -7.72 8.21
CA VAL A 67 1.75 -8.86 7.70
C VAL A 67 2.00 -8.70 6.19
N GLU A 68 0.95 -8.44 5.41
CA GLU A 68 1.06 -8.20 3.97
C GLU A 68 1.95 -6.99 3.66
N GLY A 69 1.74 -5.87 4.35
CA GLY A 69 2.57 -4.68 4.19
C GLY A 69 4.04 -4.94 4.51
N GLY A 70 4.33 -5.72 5.56
CA GLY A 70 5.68 -6.12 5.92
C GLY A 70 6.35 -6.99 4.85
N HIS A 71 5.63 -7.97 4.29
CA HIS A 71 6.11 -8.81 3.19
C HIS A 71 6.44 -7.98 1.94
N ILE A 72 5.55 -7.05 1.57
CA ILE A 72 5.76 -6.13 0.46
C ILE A 72 6.99 -5.26 0.72
N ALA A 73 7.09 -4.69 1.92
CA ALA A 73 8.19 -3.79 2.28
C ALA A 73 9.55 -4.48 2.25
N VAL A 74 9.66 -5.69 2.80
CA VAL A 74 10.92 -6.45 2.74
C VAL A 74 11.27 -6.81 1.31
N SER A 75 10.31 -7.28 0.52
CA SER A 75 10.52 -7.61 -0.89
C SER A 75 10.95 -6.39 -1.72
N ALA A 76 10.50 -5.19 -1.35
CA ALA A 76 10.85 -3.93 -2.00
C ALA A 76 12.08 -3.22 -1.38
N HIS A 77 12.69 -3.79 -0.33
CA HIS A 77 13.77 -3.17 0.45
C HIS A 77 13.39 -1.82 1.10
N THR A 78 12.14 -1.68 1.52
CA THR A 78 11.58 -0.47 2.16
C THR A 78 11.20 -0.68 3.63
N GLY A 79 11.79 -1.68 4.31
CA GLY A 79 11.46 -2.05 5.70
C GLY A 79 11.52 -0.90 6.71
N ASP A 80 12.51 -0.01 6.60
CA ASP A 80 12.61 1.19 7.47
C ASP A 80 11.44 2.15 7.24
N GLN A 81 11.08 2.40 5.99
CA GLN A 81 9.97 3.28 5.63
C GLN A 81 8.63 2.70 6.10
N PHE A 82 8.47 1.37 5.99
CA PHE A 82 7.32 0.67 6.53
C PHE A 82 7.19 0.85 8.03
N ARG A 83 8.28 0.68 8.79
CA ARG A 83 8.28 0.90 10.24
C ARG A 83 7.85 2.32 10.62
N ASP A 84 8.43 3.32 9.97
CA ASP A 84 8.10 4.74 10.16
C ASP A 84 6.62 5.00 9.84
N ALA A 85 6.13 4.43 8.74
CA ALA A 85 4.75 4.59 8.30
C ALA A 85 3.75 3.96 9.27
N VAL A 86 4.01 2.76 9.79
CA VAL A 86 3.13 2.12 10.79
C VAL A 86 3.11 2.95 12.09
N ALA A 87 4.29 3.37 12.56
CA ALA A 87 4.42 4.17 13.77
C ALA A 87 3.68 5.51 13.68
N TYR A 88 3.64 6.12 12.49
CA TYR A 88 2.82 7.30 12.22
C TYR A 88 1.33 6.94 12.07
N ALA A 89 1.01 5.96 11.22
CA ALA A 89 -0.34 5.70 10.77
C ALA A 89 -1.27 5.19 11.86
N PHE A 90 -0.76 4.41 12.80
CA PHE A 90 -1.57 3.83 13.88
C PHE A 90 -2.18 4.89 14.80
N PRO A 91 -1.39 5.77 15.46
CA PRO A 91 -1.96 6.81 16.32
C PRO A 91 -2.83 7.79 15.52
N HIS A 92 -2.38 8.21 14.33
CA HIS A 92 -3.11 9.18 13.51
C HIS A 92 -4.36 8.61 12.84
N GLY A 93 -4.40 7.30 12.60
CA GLY A 93 -5.57 6.56 12.11
C GLY A 93 -6.62 6.25 13.20
N GLY A 94 -6.35 6.63 14.45
CA GLY A 94 -7.27 6.44 15.58
C GLY A 94 -7.17 5.08 16.26
N VAL A 95 -6.12 4.30 15.97
CA VAL A 95 -5.82 3.07 16.71
C VAL A 95 -5.24 3.48 18.05
N SER A 96 -5.76 2.95 19.16
CA SER A 96 -5.12 3.16 20.48
C SER A 96 -3.95 2.21 20.67
N LEU A 97 -3.02 2.55 21.59
CA LEU A 97 -1.88 1.67 21.92
C LEU A 97 -2.34 0.25 22.31
N SER A 98 -3.41 0.11 23.08
CA SER A 98 -3.92 -1.22 23.46
C SER A 98 -4.43 -2.01 22.26
N GLN A 99 -5.11 -1.35 21.32
CA GLN A 99 -5.53 -1.97 20.05
C GLN A 99 -4.32 -2.34 19.18
N ALA A 100 -3.31 -1.46 19.09
CA ALA A 100 -2.08 -1.73 18.36
C ALA A 100 -1.37 -2.99 18.87
N LEU A 101 -1.22 -3.14 20.20
CA LEU A 101 -0.62 -4.33 20.81
C LEU A 101 -1.42 -5.60 20.51
N VAL A 102 -2.76 -5.53 20.52
CA VAL A 102 -3.62 -6.66 20.13
C VAL A 102 -3.43 -7.00 18.65
N THR A 103 -3.41 -6.00 17.77
CA THR A 103 -3.14 -6.15 16.33
C THR A 103 -1.80 -6.84 16.08
N PHE A 104 -0.72 -6.40 16.74
CA PHE A 104 0.59 -7.04 16.61
C PHE A 104 0.60 -8.48 17.14
N GLY A 105 -0.12 -8.76 18.23
CA GLY A 105 -0.29 -10.13 18.71
C GLY A 105 -1.00 -11.04 17.69
N LEU A 106 -2.00 -10.51 16.97
CA LEU A 106 -2.71 -11.23 15.92
C LEU A 106 -1.86 -11.43 14.67
N ALA A 107 -1.11 -10.41 14.25
CA ALA A 107 -0.12 -10.52 13.19
C ALA A 107 0.95 -11.58 13.54
N GLY A 108 1.44 -11.57 14.78
CA GLY A 108 2.35 -12.58 15.32
C GLY A 108 1.80 -14.00 15.22
N LYS A 109 0.50 -14.19 15.50
CA LYS A 109 -0.18 -15.49 15.35
C LYS A 109 -0.27 -15.91 13.88
N GLU A 110 -0.53 -14.97 12.98
CA GLU A 110 -0.59 -15.23 11.55
C GLU A 110 0.76 -15.69 10.99
N VAL A 111 1.85 -14.97 11.29
CA VAL A 111 3.20 -15.33 10.82
C VAL A 111 3.71 -16.66 11.38
N VAL A 112 3.22 -17.10 12.54
CA VAL A 112 3.48 -18.46 13.04
C VAL A 112 2.87 -19.52 12.12
N THR A 113 1.74 -19.23 11.48
CA THR A 113 1.06 -20.16 10.57
C THR A 113 1.54 -20.09 9.13
N THR A 114 1.91 -18.91 8.64
CA THR A 114 2.36 -18.70 7.26
C THR A 114 3.88 -18.80 7.10
N GLY A 115 4.63 -18.55 8.18
CA GLY A 115 6.08 -18.46 8.17
C GLY A 115 6.57 -17.08 7.72
N VAL A 116 7.73 -16.67 8.22
CA VAL A 116 8.45 -15.46 7.84
C VAL A 116 9.95 -15.73 7.75
N THR A 117 10.63 -14.95 6.93
CA THR A 117 12.09 -14.89 6.86
C THR A 117 12.68 -14.16 8.08
N PRO A 118 13.98 -14.34 8.39
CA PRO A 118 14.64 -13.58 9.45
C PRO A 118 14.55 -12.06 9.26
N ASP A 119 14.64 -11.57 8.03
CA ASP A 119 14.57 -10.13 7.73
C ASP A 119 13.15 -9.58 7.99
N GLU A 120 12.11 -10.33 7.61
CA GLU A 120 10.71 -10.00 7.94
C GLU A 120 10.47 -10.01 9.46
N ALA A 121 11.06 -10.96 10.18
CA ALA A 121 10.97 -11.00 11.64
C ALA A 121 11.67 -9.80 12.29
N LEU A 122 12.82 -9.37 11.76
CA LEU A 122 13.55 -8.18 12.22
C LEU A 122 12.71 -6.92 11.99
N VAL A 123 12.25 -6.70 10.75
CA VAL A 123 11.41 -5.55 10.39
C VAL A 123 10.13 -5.51 11.23
N GLY A 124 9.47 -6.66 11.43
CA GLY A 124 8.28 -6.75 12.27
C GLY A 124 8.56 -6.39 13.74
N GLY A 125 9.65 -6.91 14.32
CA GLY A 125 10.04 -6.60 15.69
C GLY A 125 10.35 -5.11 15.90
N GLU A 126 11.09 -4.52 14.98
CA GLU A 126 11.43 -3.08 15.02
C GLU A 126 10.19 -2.20 14.78
N THR A 127 9.26 -2.63 13.93
CA THR A 127 7.96 -1.95 13.71
C THR A 127 7.19 -1.83 15.01
N ILE A 128 7.12 -2.91 15.79
CA ILE A 128 6.44 -2.92 17.09
C ILE A 128 7.11 -1.93 18.05
N ALA A 129 8.44 -2.00 18.18
CA ALA A 129 9.19 -1.14 19.10
C ALA A 129 8.97 0.35 18.77
N GLN A 130 9.08 0.70 17.49
CA GLN A 130 8.94 2.08 17.02
C GLN A 130 7.50 2.59 17.13
N THR A 131 6.50 1.73 16.87
CA THR A 131 5.10 2.09 17.08
C THR A 131 4.82 2.37 18.55
N VAL A 132 5.34 1.55 19.47
CA VAL A 132 5.20 1.78 20.92
C VAL A 132 5.85 3.11 21.34
N GLU A 133 7.03 3.43 20.80
CA GLU A 133 7.69 4.72 21.04
C GLU A 133 6.85 5.89 20.55
N ALA A 134 6.22 5.78 19.37
CA ALA A 134 5.38 6.85 18.82
C ALA A 134 4.16 7.20 19.69
N TYR A 135 3.64 6.27 20.50
CA TYR A 135 2.56 6.56 21.47
C TYR A 135 3.05 7.17 22.79
N ALA A 136 4.37 7.22 23.02
CA ALA A 136 4.95 7.82 24.22
C ALA A 136 5.25 9.32 24.06
N LEU A 137 5.11 9.86 22.85
CA LEU A 137 5.35 11.25 22.48
C LEU A 137 4.04 12.05 22.42
#